data_AF-A0A447S113-F1
#
_entry.id   AF-A0A447S113-F1
#
_cell.length_a   1.000
_cell.length_b   1.000
_cell.length_c   1.000
_cell.angle_alpha   90.00
_cell.angle_beta   90.00
_cell.angle_gamma   90.00
#
_symmetry.space_group_name_H-M   'P 1'
#
loop_
_entity.id
_entity.type
_entity.pdbx_description
1 polymer ?
#
loop_
_entity_poly.entity_id
_entity_poly.type
_entity_poly.pdbx_seq_one_letter_code
_entity_poly.pdbx_strand_id
1 'polypeptide(L)'
;MPQFDARYASGTLNVNSAADGYVNTNLTASGSVGWQGKNIAASGRTDGNAGVIFNTGLEDDGQISARVNGRIFPLSGKRNYLPLSPYGRYEVELQNSKNSLDSYDIVSGRKSHLTLYPGNVAVIEPEVKQMVTVSGRIRAERRHAAGECAD
;
A
#
# COMPACT_ATOMS: atom_id res chain seq x y z
N MET A 1 0.46 -23.09 -20.05
CA MET A 1 -0.30 -23.24 -18.79
C MET A 1 -0.83 -21.87 -18.41
N PRO A 2 -2.15 -21.64 -18.47
CA PRO A 2 -2.72 -20.37 -18.04
C PRO A 2 -2.49 -20.14 -16.54
N GLN A 3 -1.93 -18.97 -16.21
CA GLN A 3 -1.72 -18.49 -14.85
C GLN A 3 -2.47 -17.17 -14.70
N PHE A 4 -3.05 -16.93 -13.52
CA PHE A 4 -3.66 -15.66 -13.18
C PHE A 4 -3.07 -15.12 -11.88
N ASP A 5 -2.81 -13.83 -11.86
CA ASP A 5 -2.38 -13.08 -10.68
C ASP A 5 -3.41 -11.97 -10.44
N ALA A 6 -4.28 -12.16 -9.46
CA ALA A 6 -5.25 -11.17 -9.04
C ALA A 6 -4.88 -10.64 -7.65
N ARG A 7 -5.31 -9.40 -7.37
CA ARG A 7 -5.02 -8.66 -6.13
C ARG A 7 -5.23 -9.49 -4.85
N TYR A 8 -6.26 -10.34 -4.84
CA TYR A 8 -6.66 -11.14 -3.67
C TYR A 8 -6.44 -12.65 -3.84
N ALA A 9 -6.10 -13.13 -5.04
CA ALA A 9 -5.92 -14.56 -5.32
C ALA A 9 -5.00 -14.74 -6.52
N SER A 10 -4.05 -15.66 -6.42
CA SER A 10 -3.24 -16.12 -7.55
C SER A 10 -3.51 -17.60 -7.81
N GLY A 11 -3.30 -18.08 -9.03
CA GLY A 11 -3.53 -19.48 -9.32
C GLY A 11 -3.08 -19.92 -10.71
N THR A 12 -3.07 -21.24 -10.89
CA THR A 12 -2.72 -21.88 -12.16
C THR A 12 -3.82 -22.87 -12.55
N LEU A 13 -4.10 -22.90 -13.86
CA LEU A 13 -5.04 -23.83 -14.45
C LEU A 13 -4.26 -24.75 -15.40
N ASN A 14 -4.34 -26.05 -15.16
CA ASN A 14 -3.74 -27.07 -16.01
C ASN A 14 -4.81 -27.92 -16.67
N VAL A 15 -4.75 -28.06 -17.99
CA VAL A 15 -5.67 -28.88 -18.78
C VAL A 15 -4.84 -29.84 -19.62
N ASN A 16 -4.91 -31.11 -19.29
CA ASN A 16 -4.23 -32.17 -20.01
C ASN A 16 -5.27 -33.05 -20.71
N SER A 17 -5.23 -33.10 -22.04
CA SER A 17 -6.02 -34.04 -22.84
C SER A 17 -5.14 -35.20 -23.31
N ALA A 18 -5.51 -36.43 -22.98
CA ALA A 18 -4.85 -37.64 -23.48
C ALA A 18 -5.51 -38.15 -24.76
N ALA A 19 -4.77 -38.87 -25.60
CA ALA A 19 -5.26 -39.47 -26.85
C ALA A 19 -6.39 -40.52 -26.67
N ASP A 20 -6.61 -40.95 -25.42
CA ASP A 20 -7.69 -41.82 -24.92
C ASP A 20 -9.01 -41.04 -24.64
N GLY A 21 -9.02 -39.72 -24.81
CA GLY A 21 -10.22 -38.90 -24.60
C GLY A 21 -10.44 -38.45 -23.15
N TYR A 22 -9.54 -38.80 -22.23
CA TYR A 22 -9.53 -38.23 -20.87
C TYR A 22 -8.99 -36.81 -20.87
N VAL A 23 -9.80 -35.88 -20.36
CA VAL A 23 -9.41 -34.49 -20.08
C VAL A 23 -9.27 -34.33 -18.58
N ASN A 24 -8.05 -34.18 -18.09
CA ASN A 24 -7.77 -33.85 -16.70
C ASN A 24 -7.62 -32.33 -16.57
N THR A 25 -8.49 -31.72 -15.78
CA THR A 25 -8.47 -30.29 -15.48
C THR A 25 -8.13 -30.10 -14.01
N ASN A 26 -6.97 -29.51 -13.73
CA ASN A 26 -6.54 -29.21 -12.36
C ASN A 26 -6.45 -27.69 -12.18
N LEU A 27 -7.19 -27.16 -11.20
CA LEU A 27 -7.19 -25.74 -10.84
C LEU A 27 -6.65 -25.59 -9.43
N THR A 28 -5.58 -24.82 -9.27
CA THR A 28 -5.01 -24.48 -7.96
C THR A 28 -5.09 -22.97 -7.75
N ALA A 29 -5.68 -22.55 -6.63
CA ALA A 29 -5.75 -21.15 -6.24
C ALA A 29 -5.16 -20.96 -4.84
N SER A 30 -4.37 -19.90 -4.67
CA SER A 30 -3.63 -19.54 -3.47
C SER A 30 -3.89 -18.08 -3.10
N GLY A 31 -4.13 -17.82 -1.82
CA GLY A 31 -4.27 -16.48 -1.27
C GLY A 31 -4.05 -16.48 0.24
N SER A 32 -3.79 -15.31 0.81
CA SER A 32 -3.64 -15.10 2.25
C SER A 32 -4.54 -13.98 2.75
N VAL A 33 -4.99 -14.12 3.99
CA VAL A 33 -5.80 -13.12 4.67
C VAL A 33 -5.14 -12.80 6.00
N GLY A 34 -4.96 -11.51 6.27
CA GLY A 34 -4.51 -11.01 7.57
C GLY A 34 -5.65 -10.31 8.30
N TRP A 35 -5.79 -10.60 9.59
CA TRP A 35 -6.69 -9.88 10.49
C TRP A 35 -5.93 -9.33 11.70
N GLN A 36 -6.24 -8.10 12.10
CA GLN A 36 -5.80 -7.53 13.37
C GLN A 36 -6.88 -6.59 13.91
N GLY A 37 -7.54 -7.00 15.00
CA GLY A 37 -8.65 -6.25 15.59
C GLY A 37 -9.79 -6.00 14.59
N LYS A 38 -10.05 -4.73 14.24
CA LYS A 38 -11.08 -4.31 13.26
C LYS A 38 -10.60 -4.30 11.80
N ASN A 39 -9.30 -4.56 11.57
CA ASN A 39 -8.69 -4.44 10.26
C ASN A 39 -8.53 -5.82 9.63
N ILE A 40 -9.14 -6.00 8.44
CA ILE A 40 -9.05 -7.22 7.63
C ILE A 40 -8.55 -6.81 6.25
N ALA A 41 -7.56 -7.54 5.73
CA ALA A 41 -7.11 -7.36 4.36
C ALA A 41 -6.62 -8.71 3.78
N ALA A 42 -6.77 -8.86 2.48
CA ALA A 42 -6.43 -10.08 1.73
C ALA A 42 -5.34 -9.78 0.69
N SER A 43 -4.56 -10.80 0.34
CA SER A 43 -3.50 -10.74 -0.66
C SER A 43 -3.49 -12.02 -1.48
N GLY A 44 -3.30 -11.91 -2.81
CA GLY A 44 -3.10 -13.06 -3.69
C GLY A 44 -1.78 -13.80 -3.47
N ARG A 45 -0.93 -13.29 -2.57
CA ARG A 45 0.36 -13.88 -2.21
C ARG A 45 0.20 -14.78 -1.00
N THR A 46 0.94 -15.89 -0.95
CA THR A 46 0.91 -16.85 0.17
C THR A 46 2.25 -17.00 0.88
N ASP A 47 3.21 -16.13 0.58
CA ASP A 47 4.63 -16.29 0.92
C ASP A 47 4.96 -16.09 2.42
N GLY A 48 3.96 -15.97 3.32
CA GLY A 48 4.18 -15.61 4.72
C GLY A 48 3.05 -16.00 5.67
N ASN A 49 3.44 -16.51 6.85
CA ASN A 49 2.56 -16.78 8.00
C ASN A 49 2.46 -15.57 8.96
N ALA A 50 2.98 -14.42 8.55
CA ALA A 50 2.84 -13.13 9.22
C ALA A 50 2.64 -12.06 8.16
N GLY A 51 2.31 -10.83 8.54
CA GLY A 51 2.17 -9.78 7.54
C GLY A 51 1.93 -8.39 8.09
N VAL A 52 1.83 -7.45 7.17
CA VAL A 52 1.54 -6.05 7.47
C VAL A 52 0.32 -5.61 6.68
N ILE A 53 -0.65 -5.04 7.37
CA ILE A 53 -1.78 -4.34 6.77
C ILE A 53 -1.43 -2.85 6.70
N PHE A 54 -1.51 -2.29 5.50
CA PHE A 54 -1.39 -0.87 5.26
C PHE A 54 -2.79 -0.27 5.14
N ASN A 55 -3.17 0.58 6.08
CA ASN A 55 -4.43 1.33 6.07
C ASN A 55 -4.13 2.79 5.76
N THR A 56 -3.95 3.09 4.47
CA THR A 56 -3.45 4.37 3.98
C THR A 56 -4.55 5.44 3.86
N GLY A 57 -5.82 5.04 3.92
CA GLY A 57 -6.95 5.96 3.78
C GLY A 57 -7.08 6.62 2.40
N LEU A 58 -6.27 6.20 1.42
CA LEU A 58 -6.28 6.73 0.06
C LEU A 58 -7.61 6.47 -0.65
N GLU A 59 -7.97 7.34 -1.59
CA GLU A 59 -9.05 7.07 -2.53
C GLU A 59 -8.70 5.85 -3.41
N ASP A 60 -9.72 5.21 -4.02
CA ASP A 60 -9.56 3.89 -4.64
C ASP A 60 -8.61 3.89 -5.86
N ASP A 61 -8.38 5.04 -6.47
CA ASP A 61 -7.41 5.31 -7.52
C ASP A 61 -6.03 5.80 -7.01
N GLY A 62 -5.96 6.20 -5.73
CA GLY A 62 -4.73 6.64 -5.08
C GLY A 62 -3.69 5.53 -5.01
N GLN A 63 -2.47 5.85 -5.46
CA GLN A 63 -1.34 4.91 -5.46
C GLN A 63 -0.15 5.47 -4.71
N ILE A 64 0.34 4.71 -3.74
CA ILE A 64 1.63 4.96 -3.08
C ILE A 64 2.47 3.69 -3.13
N SER A 65 3.73 3.78 -2.77
CA SER A 65 4.66 2.65 -2.74
C SER A 65 5.16 2.40 -1.33
N ALA A 66 5.09 1.16 -0.86
CA ALA A 66 5.77 0.74 0.35
C ALA A 66 7.09 0.07 -0.01
N ARG A 67 8.19 0.60 0.53
CA ARG A 67 9.50 -0.01 0.48
C ARG A 67 9.71 -0.80 1.76
N VAL A 68 9.76 -2.12 1.66
CA VAL A 68 9.98 -3.02 2.80
C VAL A 68 11.33 -3.71 2.63
N ASN A 69 12.27 -3.46 3.54
CA ASN A 69 13.65 -3.97 3.46
C ASN A 69 14.29 -3.77 2.06
N GLY A 70 14.06 -2.61 1.45
CA GLY A 70 14.58 -2.24 0.13
C GLY A 70 13.76 -2.72 -1.07
N ARG A 71 12.77 -3.60 -0.89
CA ARG A 71 11.85 -4.04 -1.97
C ARG A 71 10.64 -3.13 -2.04
N ILE A 72 10.30 -2.67 -3.24
CA ILE A 72 9.18 -1.76 -3.47
C ILE A 72 7.94 -2.56 -3.82
N PHE A 73 6.85 -2.31 -3.11
CA PHE A 73 5.53 -2.89 -3.32
C PHE A 73 4.52 -1.76 -3.58
N PRO A 74 3.77 -1.79 -4.69
CA PRO A 74 2.71 -0.82 -4.94
C PRO A 74 1.55 -1.07 -3.95
N LEU A 75 1.03 0.01 -3.37
CA LEU A 75 -0.16 0.03 -2.52
C LEU A 75 -1.23 0.87 -3.22
N SER A 76 -2.44 0.34 -3.35
CA SER A 76 -3.56 1.02 -4.02
C SER A 76 -4.81 1.03 -3.15
N GLY A 77 -5.59 2.11 -3.21
CA GLY A 77 -6.79 2.27 -2.39
C GLY A 77 -6.53 2.26 -0.88
N LYS A 78 -7.61 2.11 -0.11
CA LYS A 78 -7.60 2.29 1.35
C LYS A 78 -6.80 1.25 2.13
N ARG A 79 -6.84 -0.01 1.69
CA ARG A 79 -6.29 -1.15 2.44
C ARG A 79 -5.51 -2.11 1.56
N ASN A 80 -4.32 -2.49 2.02
CA ASN A 80 -3.45 -3.44 1.34
C ASN A 80 -2.83 -4.41 2.34
N TYR A 81 -2.77 -5.70 2.01
CA TYR A 81 -2.10 -6.72 2.81
C TYR A 81 -0.81 -7.19 2.14
N LEU A 82 0.29 -7.10 2.87
CA LEU A 82 1.58 -7.66 2.47
C LEU A 82 1.94 -8.82 3.41
N PRO A 83 1.83 -10.08 2.95
CA PRO A 83 2.35 -11.20 3.70
C PRO A 83 3.88 -11.13 3.73
N LEU A 84 4.45 -11.37 4.91
CA LEU A 84 5.88 -11.32 5.19
C LEU A 84 6.28 -12.55 6.00
N SER A 85 7.58 -12.87 5.97
CA SER A 85 8.10 -13.97 6.77
C SER A 85 8.10 -13.63 8.27
N PRO A 86 7.81 -14.60 9.14
CA PRO A 86 7.91 -14.37 10.58
C PRO A 86 9.37 -14.25 11.04
N TYR A 87 9.56 -13.71 12.25
CA TYR A 87 10.85 -13.45 12.91
C TYR A 87 11.78 -12.48 12.15
N GLY A 88 11.27 -11.85 11.08
CA GLY A 88 11.97 -10.78 10.37
C GLY A 88 11.83 -9.43 11.07
N ARG A 89 12.92 -8.67 11.12
CA ARG A 89 12.87 -7.23 11.34
C ARG A 89 12.65 -6.56 9.99
N TYR A 90 11.60 -5.76 9.90
CA TYR A 90 11.21 -5.06 8.70
C TYR A 90 11.30 -3.56 8.92
N GLU A 91 12.09 -2.89 8.07
CA GLU A 91 12.01 -1.45 7.87
C GLU A 91 11.04 -1.20 6.72
N VAL A 92 9.97 -0.47 7.03
CA VAL A 92 8.90 -0.10 6.11
C VAL A 92 8.97 1.40 5.89
N GLU A 93 9.16 1.81 4.64
CA GLU A 93 9.15 3.20 4.23
C GLU A 93 8.07 3.44 3.18
N LEU A 94 7.18 4.40 3.44
CA LEU A 94 6.16 4.83 2.48
C LEU A 94 6.73 5.93 1.59
N GLN A 95 6.46 5.82 0.30
CA GLN A 95 6.95 6.72 -0.73
C GLN A 95 5.84 7.01 -1.72
N ASN A 96 5.86 8.20 -2.32
CA ASN A 96 4.90 8.49 -3.38
C ASN A 96 5.17 7.58 -4.58
N SER A 97 4.10 7.09 -5.21
CA SER A 97 4.23 6.27 -6.41
C SER A 97 4.69 7.15 -7.56
N LYS A 98 5.74 6.75 -8.29
CA LYS A 98 6.14 7.43 -9.54
C LYS A 98 5.08 7.32 -10.64
N ASN A 99 4.10 6.43 -10.48
CA ASN A 99 3.01 6.20 -11.43
C ASN A 99 1.70 6.92 -11.06
N SER A 100 1.64 7.65 -9.94
CA SER A 100 0.46 8.45 -9.61
C SER A 100 0.62 9.85 -10.20
N LEU A 101 -0.43 10.33 -10.88
CA LEU A 101 -0.53 11.73 -11.34
C LEU A 101 -0.62 12.69 -10.14
N ASP A 102 -1.19 12.22 -9.03
CA ASP A 102 -1.36 13.00 -7.81
C ASP A 102 -0.11 12.97 -6.95
N SER A 103 0.27 14.14 -6.44
CA SER A 103 1.32 14.24 -5.43
C SER A 103 0.69 14.04 -4.06
N TYR A 104 1.15 13.02 -3.33
CA TYR A 104 0.71 12.78 -1.96
C TYR A 104 1.82 13.15 -0.97
N ASP A 105 1.48 13.93 0.05
CA ASP A 105 2.30 14.14 1.24
C ASP A 105 1.99 13.08 2.30
N ILE A 106 3.04 12.49 2.87
CA ILE A 106 2.90 11.49 3.94
C ILE A 106 3.25 12.22 5.24
N VAL A 107 2.22 12.75 5.89
CA VAL A 107 2.30 13.60 7.08
C VAL A 107 2.84 12.81 8.27
N SER A 108 2.47 11.54 8.39
CA SER A 108 2.91 10.67 9.49
C SER A 108 3.07 9.20 9.04
N GLY A 109 3.85 8.43 9.78
CA GLY A 109 4.03 6.99 9.50
C GLY A 109 4.93 6.69 8.29
N ARG A 110 5.68 7.68 7.78
CA ARG A 110 6.57 7.52 6.61
C ARG A 110 7.62 6.42 6.77
N LYS A 111 8.16 6.23 7.98
CA LYS A 111 9.08 5.14 8.31
C LYS A 111 8.60 4.41 9.55
N SER A 112 8.54 3.09 9.48
CA SER A 112 8.11 2.22 10.56
C SER A 112 9.05 1.02 10.67
N HIS A 113 9.40 0.66 11.91
CA HIS A 113 10.18 -0.53 12.20
C HIS A 113 9.31 -1.52 12.95
N LEU A 114 9.23 -2.74 12.46
CA LEU A 114 8.38 -3.77 13.04
C LEU A 114 9.10 -5.12 13.05
N THR A 115 8.86 -5.88 14.10
CA THR A 115 9.31 -7.27 14.25
C THR A 115 8.09 -8.14 14.22
N LEU A 116 8.01 -9.03 13.23
CA LEU A 116 6.88 -9.95 13.09
C LEU A 116 7.19 -11.28 13.78
N TYR A 117 6.18 -11.90 14.38
CA TYR A 117 6.23 -13.28 14.83
C TYR A 117 5.19 -14.11 14.04
N PRO A 118 5.27 -15.44 14.03
CA PRO A 118 4.30 -16.28 13.33
C PRO A 118 2.88 -16.04 13.82
N GLY A 119 1.95 -15.88 12.88
CA GLY A 119 0.54 -15.58 13.15
C GLY A 119 0.25 -14.09 13.40
N ASN A 120 1.28 -13.25 13.46
CA ASN A 120 1.10 -11.84 13.77
C ASN A 120 0.83 -11.03 12.50
N VAL A 121 -0.14 -10.14 12.59
CA VAL A 121 -0.39 -9.12 11.59
C VAL A 121 -0.22 -7.75 12.25
N ALA A 122 0.70 -6.94 11.71
CA ALA A 122 0.87 -5.56 12.14
C ALA A 122 0.05 -4.62 11.26
N VAL A 123 -0.58 -3.59 11.82
CA VAL A 123 -1.27 -2.55 11.06
C VAL A 123 -0.44 -1.27 11.10
N ILE A 124 -0.25 -0.66 9.94
CA ILE A 124 0.33 0.68 9.77
C ILE A 124 -0.77 1.58 9.22
N GLU A 125 -1.10 2.64 9.96
CA GLU A 125 -2.11 3.63 9.59
C GLU A 125 -1.42 4.99 9.36
N PRO A 126 -0.78 5.21 8.19
CA PRO A 126 -0.14 6.48 7.88
C PRO A 126 -1.18 7.56 7.57
N GLU A 127 -0.88 8.81 7.91
CA GLU A 127 -1.68 9.95 7.47
C GLU A 127 -1.14 10.47 6.13
N VAL A 128 -1.93 10.30 5.07
CA VAL A 128 -1.58 10.72 3.71
C VAL A 128 -2.53 11.85 3.27
N LYS A 129 -1.97 12.95 2.76
CA LYS A 129 -2.73 14.10 2.24
C LYS A 129 -2.36 14.37 0.79
N GLN A 130 -3.35 14.64 -0.05
CA GLN A 130 -3.08 15.06 -1.42
C GLN A 130 -2.52 16.49 -1.43
N MET A 131 -1.38 16.68 -2.08
CA MET A 131 -0.81 17.99 -2.37
C MET A 131 -1.44 18.56 -3.63
N VAL A 132 -1.88 19.81 -3.55
CA VAL A 132 -2.31 20.59 -4.71
C VAL A 132 -1.31 21.74 -4.90
N THR A 133 -0.67 21.78 -6.07
CA THR A 133 0.23 22.90 -6.42
C THR A 133 -0.63 24.11 -6.80
N VAL A 134 -0.70 25.08 -5.91
CA VAL A 134 -1.34 26.38 -6.18
C VAL A 134 -0.27 27.41 -6.54
N SER A 135 -0.42 28.06 -7.69
CA SER A 135 0.42 29.21 -8.08
C SER A 135 -0.34 30.50 -7.78
N GLY A 136 0.14 31.29 -6.82
CA GLY A 136 -0.48 32.54 -6.43
C GLY A 136 0.55 33.66 -6.26
N ARG A 137 0.23 34.86 -6.74
CA ARG A 137 0.96 36.09 -6.38
C ARG A 137 0.42 36.59 -5.05
N ILE A 138 1.15 36.38 -3.96
CA ILE A 138 0.87 37.04 -2.68
C ILE A 138 1.05 38.55 -2.90
N ARG A 139 -0.05 39.29 -3.00
CA ARG A 139 -0.01 40.75 -2.89
C ARG A 139 -0.22 41.11 -1.44
N ALA A 140 0.86 41.53 -0.78
CA ALA A 140 0.75 42.25 0.48
C ALA A 140 0.16 43.63 0.18
N GLU A 141 -1.12 43.83 0.49
CA GLU A 141 -1.66 45.18 0.58
C GLU A 141 -1.01 45.88 1.78
N ARG A 142 0.02 46.70 1.52
CA ARG A 142 0.45 47.68 2.52
C ARG A 142 -0.69 48.67 2.73
N ARG A 143 -1.46 48.52 3.80
CA ARG A 143 -2.19 49.63 4.40
C ARG A 143 -1.24 50.39 5.31
N HIS A 144 -0.81 51.56 4.83
CA HIS A 144 -0.06 52.55 5.59
C HIS A 144 -0.97 53.26 6.60
N ALA A 145 -0.49 53.48 7.83
CA ALA A 145 -0.83 54.64 8.66
C ALA A 145 0.19 54.77 9.80
N ALA A 146 1.33 55.41 9.52
CA ALA A 146 2.11 56.10 10.55
C ALA A 146 2.10 57.58 10.15
N GLY A 147 1.02 58.25 10.54
CA GLY A 147 0.92 59.71 10.54
C GLY A 147 1.23 60.22 11.94
N GLU A 148 2.33 60.98 12.01
CA GLU A 148 2.44 62.30 12.64
C GLU A 148 2.54 62.51 14.17
N CYS A 149 3.32 63.57 14.47
CA CYS A 149 3.47 64.43 15.67
C CYS A 149 4.53 64.00 16.74
N ALA A 150 5.71 64.67 16.80
CA ALA A 150 6.06 65.95 17.48
C ALA A 150 6.44 65.70 18.97
N ASP A 151 7.49 66.24 19.61
CA ASP A 151 8.40 67.39 19.46
C ASP A 151 9.77 66.98 20.04
#